data_AF-A0A2G0QCY6-F1
#
_entry.id   AF-A0A2G0QCY6-F1
#
_cell.length_a   1.000
_cell.length_b   1.000
_cell.length_c   1.000
_cell.angle_alpha   90.00
_cell.angle_beta   90.00
_cell.angle_gamma   90.00
#
_symmetry.space_group_name_H-M   'P 1'
#
loop_
_entity.id
_entity.type
_entity.pdbx_description
1 polymer ?
#
loop_
_entity_poly.entity_id
_entity_poly.type
_entity_poly.pdbx_seq_one_letter_code
_entity_poly.pdbx_strand_id
1 'polypeptide(L)'
;MIYIVISLLMLIPFFFILKWLLLSKHIHHNAAGIMFAVAVIAFHMYIFRFDQLPILHVAMSHKPIVFYGAIVIALLHGVIYSVCFNRYYGKAIYDKR
;
A
#
# COMPACT_ATOMS: atom_id res chain seq x y z
N MET A 1 -7.97 -16.63 -9.40
CA MET A 1 -6.75 -17.10 -8.71
C MET A 1 -5.51 -16.31 -9.12
N ILE A 2 -5.18 -16.22 -10.41
CA ILE A 2 -3.98 -15.51 -10.90
C ILE A 2 -3.87 -14.06 -10.37
N TYR A 3 -4.95 -13.27 -10.47
CA TYR A 3 -4.96 -11.90 -9.94
C TYR A 3 -4.58 -11.81 -8.46
N ILE A 4 -5.10 -12.72 -7.64
CA ILE A 4 -4.87 -12.75 -6.18
C ILE A 4 -3.38 -13.00 -5.89
N VAL A 5 -2.78 -13.95 -6.61
CA VAL A 5 -1.36 -14.28 -6.48
C VAL A 5 -0.50 -13.08 -6.91
N ILE A 6 -0.85 -12.42 -8.01
CA ILE A 6 -0.17 -11.21 -8.47
C ILE A 6 -0.27 -10.09 -7.41
N SER A 7 -1.46 -9.85 -6.84
CA SER A 7 -1.65 -8.85 -5.78
C SER A 7 -0.81 -9.14 -4.53
N LEU A 8 -0.67 -10.41 -4.14
CA LEU A 8 0.23 -10.79 -3.04
C LEU A 8 1.70 -10.55 -3.37
N LEU A 9 2.13 -10.93 -4.57
CA LEU A 9 3.52 -10.72 -5.00
C LEU A 9 3.85 -9.23 -5.05
N MET A 10 2.89 -8.40 -5.46
CA MET A 10 3.03 -6.94 -5.52
C MET A 10 3.12 -6.28 -4.13
N LEU A 11 2.79 -6.99 -3.05
CA LEU A 11 2.92 -6.46 -1.68
C LEU A 11 4.39 -6.17 -1.32
N ILE A 12 5.32 -7.01 -1.81
CA ILE A 12 6.76 -6.87 -1.56
C ILE A 12 7.31 -5.57 -2.18
N PRO A 13 7.24 -5.35 -3.50
CA PRO A 13 7.73 -4.11 -4.11
C PRO A 13 6.96 -2.89 -3.58
N PHE A 14 5.66 -3.03 -3.30
CA PHE A 14 4.87 -1.96 -2.71
C PHE A 14 5.40 -1.53 -1.33
N PHE A 15 5.74 -2.47 -0.46
CA PHE A 15 6.34 -2.16 0.85
C PHE A 15 7.65 -1.39 0.70
N PHE A 16 8.54 -1.79 -0.21
CA PHE A 16 9.81 -1.09 -0.42
C PHE A 16 9.60 0.31 -0.98
N ILE A 17 8.68 0.50 -1.93
CA ILE A 17 8.33 1.82 -2.48
C ILE A 17 7.76 2.72 -1.40
N LEU A 18 6.78 2.25 -0.62
CA LEU A 18 6.21 3.03 0.48
C LEU A 18 7.26 3.37 1.54
N LYS A 19 8.08 2.40 1.95
CA LYS A 19 9.16 2.63 2.90
C LYS A 19 10.08 3.73 2.38
N TRP A 20 10.49 3.67 1.11
CA TRP A 20 11.36 4.69 0.53
C TRP A 20 10.72 6.07 0.49
N LEU A 21 9.46 6.17 0.05
CA LEU A 21 8.72 7.42 -0.04
C LEU A 21 8.44 8.05 1.33
N LEU A 22 8.00 7.24 2.31
CA LEU A 22 7.58 7.71 3.64
C LEU A 22 8.73 7.95 4.61
N LEU A 23 9.91 7.34 4.37
CA LEU A 23 11.13 7.61 5.13
C LEU A 23 11.97 8.74 4.50
N SER A 24 11.52 9.33 3.41
CA SER A 24 12.20 10.47 2.81
C SER A 24 12.17 11.68 3.75
N LYS A 25 13.23 12.50 3.68
CA LYS A 25 13.29 13.77 4.41
C LYS A 25 12.44 14.86 3.75
N HIS A 26 12.06 14.67 2.49
CA HIS A 26 11.29 15.63 1.71
C HIS A 26 9.79 15.38 1.90
N ILE A 27 9.06 16.39 2.35
CA ILE A 27 7.63 16.28 2.60
C ILE A 27 6.82 15.85 1.36
N HIS A 28 7.24 16.26 0.18
CA HIS A 28 6.62 15.87 -1.09
C HIS A 28 6.70 14.36 -1.36
N HIS A 29 7.79 13.71 -0.95
CA HIS A 29 7.93 12.25 -1.10
C HIS A 29 7.01 11.53 -0.12
N ASN A 30 6.87 12.04 1.12
CA ASN A 30 5.95 11.48 2.10
C ASN A 30 4.50 11.60 1.61
N ALA A 31 4.12 12.79 1.10
CA ALA A 31 2.81 13.01 0.50
C ALA A 31 2.55 12.08 -0.69
N ALA A 32 3.54 11.92 -1.58
CA ALA A 32 3.46 10.97 -2.70
C ALA A 32 3.30 9.52 -2.21
N GLY A 33 4.00 9.11 -1.15
CA GLY A 33 3.85 7.79 -0.53
C GLY A 33 2.44 7.55 0.02
N ILE A 34 1.87 8.52 0.72
CA ILE A 34 0.49 8.46 1.22
C ILE A 34 -0.50 8.36 0.05
N MET A 35 -0.36 9.23 -0.96
CA MET A 35 -1.22 9.21 -2.15
C MET A 35 -1.13 7.88 -2.90
N PHE A 36 0.07 7.31 -3.03
CA PHE A 36 0.30 6.02 -3.66
C PHE A 36 -0.39 4.90 -2.88
N ALA A 37 -0.30 4.89 -1.55
CA ALA A 37 -1.02 3.93 -0.72
C ALA A 37 -2.54 4.03 -0.88
N VAL A 38 -3.08 5.26 -0.84
CA VAL A 38 -4.51 5.52 -1.05
C VAL A 38 -4.96 5.03 -2.43
N ALA A 39 -4.18 5.29 -3.48
CA ALA A 39 -4.50 4.84 -4.84
C ALA A 39 -4.57 3.30 -4.94
N VAL A 40 -3.62 2.58 -4.33
CA VAL A 40 -3.61 1.12 -4.33
C VAL A 40 -4.76 0.53 -3.50
N ILE A 41 -5.10 1.13 -2.36
CA ILE A 41 -6.27 0.75 -1.56
C ILE A 41 -7.56 0.97 -2.36
N ALA A 42 -7.71 2.15 -2.99
CA ALA A 42 -8.87 2.50 -3.80
C ALA A 42 -9.03 1.54 -4.98
N PHE A 43 -7.94 1.14 -5.63
CA PHE A 43 -7.95 0.13 -6.70
C PHE A 43 -8.53 -1.22 -6.22
N HIS A 44 -8.08 -1.72 -5.06
CA HIS A 44 -8.60 -2.98 -4.51
C HIS A 44 -10.06 -2.85 -4.04
N MET A 45 -10.45 -1.70 -3.49
CA MET A 45 -11.84 -1.40 -3.11
C MET A 45 -12.77 -1.32 -4.32
N TYR A 46 -12.31 -0.77 -5.45
CA TYR A 46 -13.07 -0.78 -6.70
C TYR A 46 -13.35 -2.20 -7.16
N ILE A 47 -12.31 -3.03 -7.22
CA ILE A 47 -12.45 -4.41 -7.68
C ILE A 47 -13.37 -5.20 -6.75
N PHE A 48 -13.25 -4.98 -5.44
CA PHE A 48 -14.16 -5.56 -4.46
C PHE A 48 -15.63 -5.14 -4.67
N ARG A 49 -15.87 -3.88 -5.04
CA ARG A 49 -17.23 -3.34 -5.21
C ARG A 49 -17.89 -3.76 -6.52
N PHE A 50 -17.12 -3.78 -7.60
CA PHE A 50 -17.64 -3.94 -8.96
C PHE A 50 -17.34 -5.31 -9.56
N ASP A 51 -16.60 -6.18 -8.85
CA ASP A 51 -16.16 -7.49 -9.34
C ASP A 51 -15.47 -7.40 -10.72
N GLN A 52 -14.82 -6.28 -11.02
CA GLN A 52 -14.22 -5.97 -12.32
C GLN A 52 -12.92 -5.19 -12.16
N LEU A 53 -11.96 -5.43 -13.07
CA LEU A 53 -10.74 -4.61 -13.17
C LEU A 53 -11.06 -3.23 -13.76
N PRO A 54 -10.71 -2.11 -13.10
CA PRO A 54 -11.12 -0.76 -13.53
C PRO A 54 -10.55 -0.32 -14.89
N ILE A 55 -9.45 -0.93 -15.36
CA ILE A 55 -8.79 -0.56 -16.63
C ILE A 55 -9.20 -1.53 -17.75
N LEU A 56 -9.16 -2.82 -17.45
CA LEU A 56 -9.36 -3.88 -18.44
C LEU A 56 -10.82 -4.33 -18.56
N HIS A 57 -11.71 -3.90 -17.64
CA HIS A 57 -13.13 -4.27 -17.58
C HIS A 57 -13.39 -5.79 -17.56
N VAL A 58 -12.37 -6.58 -17.22
CA VAL A 58 -12.47 -8.03 -17.11
C VAL A 58 -13.17 -8.38 -15.81
N ALA A 59 -14.21 -9.22 -15.91
CA ALA A 59 -14.95 -9.73 -14.75
C ALA A 59 -14.06 -10.66 -13.90
N MET A 60 -14.11 -10.47 -12.59
CA MET A 60 -13.47 -11.34 -11.62
C MET A 60 -14.35 -12.56 -11.38
N SER A 61 -13.87 -13.74 -11.77
CA SER A 61 -14.57 -15.03 -11.61
C SER A 61 -14.73 -15.49 -10.14
N HIS A 62 -14.17 -14.77 -9.17
CA HIS A 62 -14.22 -15.11 -7.75
C HIS A 62 -14.42 -13.88 -6.88
N LYS A 63 -15.22 -14.02 -5.81
CA LYS A 63 -15.48 -13.01 -4.77
C LYS A 63 -14.67 -13.31 -3.51
N PRO A 64 -13.41 -12.89 -3.39
CA PRO A 64 -12.54 -13.24 -2.28
C PRO A 64 -12.54 -12.06 -1.30
N ILE A 65 -13.70 -11.79 -0.69
CA ILE A 65 -13.93 -10.66 0.25
C ILE A 65 -12.83 -10.60 1.31
N VAL A 66 -12.50 -11.76 1.89
CA VAL A 66 -11.45 -11.93 2.91
C VAL A 66 -10.08 -11.48 2.40
N PHE A 67 -9.80 -11.71 1.12
CA PHE A 67 -8.50 -11.48 0.53
C PHE A 67 -8.26 -10.00 0.23
N TYR A 68 -9.25 -9.32 -0.33
CA TYR A 68 -9.18 -7.86 -0.53
C TYR A 68 -9.14 -7.13 0.81
N GLY A 69 -9.91 -7.57 1.80
CA GLY A 69 -9.84 -7.02 3.16
C GLY A 69 -8.46 -7.18 3.78
N ALA A 70 -7.85 -8.36 3.69
CA ALA A 70 -6.50 -8.61 4.18
C ALA A 70 -5.45 -7.73 3.48
N ILE A 71 -5.56 -7.54 2.16
CA ILE A 71 -4.69 -6.62 1.41
C ILE A 71 -4.83 -5.21 1.96
N VAL A 72 -6.04 -4.69 2.12
CA VAL A 72 -6.26 -3.32 2.63
C VAL A 72 -5.67 -3.15 4.03
N ILE A 73 -5.87 -4.12 4.92
CA ILE A 73 -5.31 -4.09 6.28
C ILE A 73 -3.77 -4.10 6.24
N ALA A 74 -3.17 -4.92 5.37
CA ALA A 74 -1.72 -4.97 5.22
C ALA A 74 -1.14 -3.65 4.69
N LEU A 75 -1.81 -3.01 3.73
CA LEU A 75 -1.43 -1.69 3.19
C LEU A 75 -1.51 -0.63 4.29
N LEU A 76 -2.60 -0.61 5.07
CA LEU A 76 -2.80 0.32 6.17
C LEU A 76 -1.72 0.15 7.25
N HIS A 77 -1.43 -1.09 7.64
CA HIS A 77 -0.38 -1.40 8.60
C HIS A 77 0.99 -0.94 8.10
N GLY A 78 1.31 -1.14 6.81
CA GLY A 78 2.55 -0.66 6.20
C GLY A 78 2.72 0.86 6.31
N VAL A 79 1.67 1.62 6.03
CA VAL A 79 1.67 3.09 6.17
C VAL A 79 1.92 3.50 7.63
N ILE A 80 1.18 2.91 8.58
CA ILE A 80 1.33 3.22 10.02
C ILE A 80 2.75 2.90 10.48
N TYR A 81 3.27 1.72 10.14
CA TYR A 81 4.61 1.30 10.50
C TYR A 81 5.66 2.28 9.97
N SER A 82 5.59 2.66 8.70
CA SER A 82 6.56 3.59 8.10
C SER A 82 6.52 4.98 8.75
N VAL A 83 5.33 5.50 9.08
CA VAL A 83 5.17 6.78 9.77
C VAL A 83 5.75 6.72 11.20
N CYS A 84 5.42 5.67 11.95
CA CYS A 84 5.95 5.46 13.30
C CYS A 84 7.46 5.27 13.29
N PHE A 85 7.99 4.47 12.36
CA PHE A 85 9.42 4.22 12.21
C PHE A 85 10.19 5.51 11.92
N ASN A 86 9.72 6.35 11.00
CA ASN A 86 10.35 7.65 10.72
C ASN A 86 10.38 8.54 11.96
N ARG A 87 9.25 8.60 12.69
CA ARG A 87 9.14 9.44 13.89
C ARG A 87 10.03 8.98 15.04
N TYR A 88 10.19 7.67 15.23
CA TYR A 88 10.97 7.09 16.33
C TYR A 88 12.47 7.01 16.00
N TYR A 89 12.84 6.48 14.84
CA TYR A 89 14.24 6.28 14.45
C TYR A 89 14.84 7.47 13.70
N GLY A 90 14.03 8.25 12.97
CA GLY A 90 14.50 9.47 12.31
C GLY A 90 14.94 10.56 13.31
N LYS A 91 14.30 10.63 14.49
CA LYS A 91 14.72 11.51 15.59
C LYS A 91 16.07 11.09 16.20
N ALA A 92 16.30 9.80 16.37
CA ALA A 92 17.53 9.27 16.96
C ALA A 92 18.80 9.53 16.12
N ILE A 93 18.65 9.74 14.81
CA ILE A 93 19.76 10.12 13.92
C ILE A 93 20.08 11.61 14.04
N TYR A 94 19.10 12.45 14.39
CA TYR A 94 19.28 13.90 14.54
C TYR A 94 19.93 14.27 15.87
N ASP A 95 19.64 13.51 16.93
CA ASP A 95 20.18 13.74 18.28
C ASP A 95 21.65 13.28 18.46
N LYS A 96 22.19 12.57 17.46
CA LYS A 96 23.60 12.11 17.43
C LYS A 96 24.53 12.99 16.60
N ARG A 97 24.05 14.10 16.03
CA ARG A 97 24.85 15.00 15.19
C ARG A 97 25.03 16.36 15.85
#